data_AF-Q3IUZ3-F1
#
_entry.id   AF-Q3IUZ3-F1
#
_cell.length_a   1.000
_cell.length_b   1.000
_cell.length_c   1.000
_cell.angle_alpha   90.00
_cell.angle_beta   90.00
_cell.angle_gamma   90.00
#
_symmetry.space_group_name_H-M   'P 1'
#
loop_
_entity.id
_entity.type
_entity.pdbx_description
1 polymer ?
#
loop_
_entity_poly.entity_id
_entity_poly.type
_entity_poly.pdbx_seq_one_letter_code
_entity_poly.pdbx_strand_id
1 'polypeptide(L)'
;MPLIGYARVSTEDQTPLPQSQALKAAGCSEIHQEQASGGNRARPVLTRVLERIGRGDTLVVVRIDRLARSLSHLLEVIERLEARGAFFRSLTDPIDTASPQGKFTLQVLGATAEFERALIRERTKAGLASARTEGRIGGNPGLRARDPAALRKIRLARQDGYMERLNQTAQDWVPHVRRLRPAMAWEDVLRILNAPLPEARRWTQSRLLRAVNAYVRDGFLPETVLGRAGRRETDDRLPAIIAAIKGADPNITLQDICKRLEAMRERTPRGRTKWQASSVKMLLERAERLGLVD
;
A
#
# COMPACT_ATOMS: atom_id res chain seq x y z
N MET A 1 -26.98 -4.81 27.64
CA MET A 1 -26.26 -4.20 26.51
C MET A 1 -25.03 -3.51 27.08
N PRO A 2 -23.80 -3.90 26.70
CA PRO A 2 -22.61 -3.31 27.29
C PRO A 2 -22.39 -1.88 26.78
N LEU A 3 -22.07 -0.98 27.71
CA LEU A 3 -21.69 0.39 27.43
C LEU A 3 -20.16 0.45 27.38
N ILE A 4 -19.61 0.83 26.22
CA ILE A 4 -18.17 0.91 25.98
C ILE A 4 -17.78 2.38 25.96
N GLY A 5 -17.04 2.81 26.98
CA GLY A 5 -16.57 4.17 27.12
C GLY A 5 -15.33 4.44 26.27
N TYR A 6 -15.27 5.59 25.62
CA TYR A 6 -14.08 6.08 24.94
C TYR A 6 -13.71 7.48 25.43
N ALA A 7 -12.47 7.66 25.86
CA ALA A 7 -11.93 8.91 26.37
C ALA A 7 -10.65 9.30 25.61
N ARG A 8 -10.46 10.61 25.40
CA ARG A 8 -9.27 11.14 24.72
C ARG A 8 -8.61 12.23 25.55
N VAL A 9 -7.30 12.12 25.71
CA VAL A 9 -6.45 13.14 26.35
C VAL A 9 -5.40 13.66 25.36
N SER A 10 -5.21 14.98 25.34
CA SER A 10 -4.04 15.59 24.71
C SER A 10 -2.85 15.43 25.64
N THR A 11 -1.68 15.09 25.09
CA THR A 11 -0.40 15.15 25.80
C THR A 11 -0.17 16.57 26.30
N GLU A 12 0.19 16.68 27.58
CA GLU A 12 0.43 17.89 28.39
C GLU A 12 -0.82 18.38 29.17
N ASP A 13 -0.78 18.14 30.49
CA ASP A 13 -1.58 18.75 31.56
C ASP A 13 -3.07 18.40 31.80
N GLN A 14 -3.59 17.29 31.27
CA GLN A 14 -4.92 16.81 31.73
C GLN A 14 -4.89 15.36 32.22
N THR A 15 -5.04 15.18 33.53
CA THR A 15 -5.40 13.88 34.10
C THR A 15 -6.70 13.37 33.46
N PRO A 16 -6.76 12.14 32.90
CA PRO A 16 -7.98 11.54 32.32
C PRO A 16 -9.07 11.22 33.35
N LEU A 17 -8.85 11.57 34.62
CA LEU A 17 -9.72 11.26 35.75
C LEU A 17 -11.15 11.74 35.55
N PRO A 18 -11.44 13.00 35.13
CA PRO A 18 -12.82 13.47 35.03
C PRO A 18 -13.61 12.75 33.93
N GLN A 19 -12.99 12.47 32.78
CA GLN A 19 -13.66 11.75 31.68
C GLN A 19 -13.93 10.30 32.06
N SER A 20 -12.94 9.63 32.65
CA SER A 20 -13.06 8.23 33.05
C SER A 20 -14.10 8.07 34.16
N GLN A 21 -14.14 8.98 35.13
CA GLN A 21 -15.15 9.00 36.19
C GLN A 21 -16.55 9.21 35.64
N ALA A 22 -16.74 10.15 34.70
CA ALA A 22 -18.03 10.38 34.06
C ALA A 22 -18.52 9.13 33.28
N LEU A 23 -17.62 8.45 32.55
CA LEU A 23 -17.96 7.21 31.83
C LEU A 23 -18.29 6.06 32.79
N LYS A 24 -17.55 5.92 33.91
CA LYS A 24 -17.87 4.93 34.95
C LYS A 24 -19.24 5.21 35.58
N ALA A 25 -19.51 6.48 35.92
CA ALA A 25 -20.79 6.90 36.50
C ALA A 25 -21.97 6.66 35.53
N ALA A 26 -21.72 6.74 34.23
CA ALA A 26 -22.70 6.40 33.19
C ALA A 26 -22.90 4.89 32.99
N GLY A 27 -22.19 4.02 33.73
CA GLY A 27 -22.34 2.58 33.65
C GLY A 27 -21.50 1.90 32.56
N CYS A 28 -20.43 2.54 32.07
CA CYS A 28 -19.53 1.92 31.09
C CYS A 28 -18.75 0.75 31.72
N SER A 29 -18.92 -0.45 31.18
CA SER A 29 -18.25 -1.67 31.66
C SER A 29 -16.77 -1.70 31.25
N GLU A 30 -16.45 -1.12 30.10
CA GLU A 30 -15.09 -1.03 29.56
C GLU A 30 -14.81 0.41 29.15
N ILE A 31 -13.63 0.94 29.48
CA ILE A 31 -13.25 2.32 29.15
C ILE A 31 -11.89 2.30 28.45
N HIS A 32 -11.88 2.75 27.21
CA HIS A 32 -10.70 2.87 26.39
C HIS A 32 -10.18 4.30 26.37
N GLN A 33 -8.91 4.48 26.69
CA GLN A 33 -8.26 5.78 26.70
C GLN A 33 -7.29 5.89 25.53
N GLU A 34 -7.42 6.95 24.75
CA GLU A 34 -6.54 7.28 23.63
C GLU A 34 -5.71 8.51 23.99
N GLN A 35 -4.39 8.35 23.94
CA GLN A 35 -3.43 9.45 24.11
C GLN A 35 -2.98 9.92 22.73
N ALA A 36 -3.31 11.17 22.37
CA ALA A 36 -2.95 11.72 21.07
C ALA A 36 -2.47 13.17 21.20
N SER A 37 -1.24 13.43 20.78
CA SER A 37 -0.75 14.79 20.54
C SER A 37 -1.53 15.41 19.37
N GLY A 38 -1.78 16.73 19.42
CA GLY A 38 -2.68 17.43 18.49
C GLY A 38 -2.42 17.18 16.99
N GLY A 39 -1.19 16.79 16.62
CA GLY A 39 -0.78 16.49 15.25
C GLY A 39 -0.98 15.05 14.76
N ASN A 40 -1.14 14.06 15.64
CA ASN A 40 -1.21 12.66 15.21
C ASN A 40 -2.62 12.30 14.69
N ARG A 41 -2.71 11.78 13.46
CA ARG A 41 -3.95 11.29 12.84
C ARG A 41 -4.25 9.82 13.16
N ALA A 42 -3.24 9.05 13.56
CA ALA A 42 -3.42 7.66 13.91
C ALA A 42 -4.23 7.55 15.21
N ARG A 43 -5.34 6.80 15.17
CA ARG A 43 -6.24 6.55 16.30
C ARG A 43 -6.38 5.05 16.56
N PRO A 44 -5.29 4.38 16.94
CA PRO A 44 -5.24 2.92 17.01
C PRO A 44 -6.16 2.35 18.10
N VAL A 45 -6.44 3.07 19.20
CA VAL A 45 -7.40 2.62 20.21
C VAL A 45 -8.82 2.74 19.67
N LEU A 46 -9.19 3.88 19.08
CA LEU A 46 -10.54 4.03 18.49
C LEU A 46 -10.80 2.97 17.42
N THR A 47 -9.84 2.71 16.53
CA THR A 47 -9.97 1.67 15.50
C THR A 47 -10.22 0.30 16.13
N ARG A 48 -9.44 -0.09 17.15
CA ARG A 48 -9.65 -1.37 17.86
C ARG A 48 -11.00 -1.47 18.55
N VAL A 49 -11.49 -0.38 19.14
CA VAL A 49 -12.83 -0.34 19.76
C VAL A 49 -13.91 -0.56 18.72
N LEU A 50 -13.84 0.16 17.59
CA LEU A 50 -14.79 0.00 16.49
C LEU A 50 -14.73 -1.40 15.87
N GLU A 51 -13.56 -2.05 15.87
CA GLU A 51 -13.38 -3.43 15.40
C GLU A 51 -13.96 -4.49 16.35
N ARG A 52 -13.98 -4.21 17.66
CA ARG A 52 -14.49 -5.12 18.69
C ARG A 52 -15.99 -4.98 18.95
N ILE A 53 -16.55 -3.78 18.74
CA ILE A 53 -17.96 -3.51 18.96
C ILE A 53 -18.84 -4.47 18.14
N GLY A 54 -19.84 -5.04 18.81
CA GLY A 54 -20.84 -5.94 18.26
C GLY A 54 -22.26 -5.37 18.30
N ARG A 55 -23.21 -6.18 17.84
CA ARG A 55 -24.63 -5.80 17.75
C ARG A 55 -25.22 -5.54 19.13
N GLY A 56 -25.85 -4.38 19.29
CA GLY A 56 -26.51 -3.95 20.53
C GLY A 56 -25.59 -3.25 21.53
N ASP A 57 -24.29 -3.17 21.27
CA ASP A 57 -23.36 -2.40 22.08
C ASP A 57 -23.58 -0.90 21.87
N THR A 58 -23.20 -0.08 22.85
CA THR A 58 -23.22 1.39 22.70
C THR A 58 -21.86 1.98 22.99
N LEU A 59 -21.29 2.70 22.02
CA LEU A 59 -20.11 3.52 22.22
C LEU A 59 -20.51 4.82 22.93
N VAL A 60 -19.98 5.02 24.14
CA VAL A 60 -20.27 6.17 24.99
C VAL A 60 -19.05 7.09 25.06
N VAL A 61 -19.27 8.38 24.84
CA VAL A 61 -18.25 9.42 25.01
C VAL A 61 -18.79 10.53 25.90
N VAL A 62 -17.91 11.22 26.61
CA VAL A 62 -18.34 12.36 27.44
C VAL A 62 -18.85 13.50 26.55
N ARG A 63 -18.10 13.80 25.48
CA ARG A 63 -18.38 14.85 24.51
C ARG A 63 -17.95 14.45 23.11
N ILE A 64 -18.63 14.98 22.10
CA ILE A 64 -18.32 14.76 20.68
C ILE A 64 -16.88 15.21 20.33
N ASP A 65 -16.38 16.32 20.87
CA ASP A 65 -15.02 16.84 20.60
C ASP A 65 -13.89 15.90 21.06
N ARG A 66 -14.21 14.98 21.98
CA ARG A 66 -13.30 13.94 22.46
C ARG A 66 -13.25 12.76 21.50
N LEU A 67 -14.31 12.53 20.72
CA LEU A 67 -14.35 11.55 19.66
C LEU A 67 -13.90 12.14 18.31
N ALA A 68 -14.58 13.16 17.80
CA ALA A 68 -14.45 13.62 16.44
C ALA A 68 -13.85 15.03 16.34
N ARG A 69 -12.98 15.23 15.33
CA ARG A 69 -12.39 16.54 15.01
C ARG A 69 -13.22 17.34 13.99
N SER A 70 -14.21 16.70 13.38
CA SER A 70 -15.13 17.29 12.41
C SER A 70 -16.43 16.50 12.44
N LEU A 71 -17.52 17.11 11.97
CA LEU A 71 -18.80 16.40 11.86
C LEU A 71 -18.73 15.23 10.86
N SER A 72 -17.96 15.34 9.77
CA SER A 72 -17.76 14.20 8.86
C SER A 72 -17.17 13.00 9.57
N HIS A 73 -16.15 13.21 10.41
CA HIS A 73 -15.53 12.13 11.14
C HIS A 73 -16.48 11.54 12.20
N LEU A 74 -17.39 12.34 12.79
CA LEU A 74 -18.43 11.82 13.66
C LEU A 74 -19.39 10.90 12.89
N LEU A 75 -19.90 11.36 11.74
CA LEU A 75 -20.81 10.60 10.90
C LEU A 75 -20.17 9.29 10.42
N GLU A 76 -18.91 9.33 9.96
CA GLU A 76 -18.16 8.13 9.56
C GLU A 76 -18.03 7.10 10.70
N VAL A 77 -17.86 7.55 11.95
CA VAL A 77 -17.81 6.66 13.11
C VAL A 77 -19.19 6.07 13.39
N ILE A 78 -20.24 6.87 13.33
CA ILE A 78 -21.61 6.41 13.58
C ILE A 78 -22.07 5.42 12.51
N GLU A 79 -21.81 5.67 11.23
CA GLU A 79 -22.10 4.74 10.14
C GLU A 79 -21.44 3.38 10.35
N ARG A 80 -20.19 3.36 10.83
CA ARG A 80 -19.48 2.11 11.16
C ARG A 80 -20.12 1.36 12.33
N LEU A 81 -20.62 2.08 13.33
CA LEU A 81 -21.35 1.50 14.46
C LEU A 81 -22.69 0.93 14.00
N GLU A 82 -23.46 1.68 13.21
CA GLU A 82 -24.75 1.26 12.68
C GLU A 82 -24.62 0.04 11.76
N ALA A 83 -23.59 -0.01 10.91
CA ALA A 83 -23.28 -1.17 10.06
C ALA A 83 -23.03 -2.46 10.87
N ARG A 84 -22.65 -2.33 12.15
CA ARG A 84 -22.47 -3.44 13.10
C ARG A 84 -23.68 -3.65 14.01
N GLY A 85 -24.73 -2.86 13.85
CA GLY A 85 -25.91 -2.86 14.70
C GLY A 85 -25.65 -2.33 16.11
N ALA A 86 -24.65 -1.47 16.28
CA ALA A 86 -24.30 -0.80 17.53
C ALA A 86 -24.79 0.66 17.54
N PHE A 87 -24.79 1.27 18.72
CA PHE A 87 -25.28 2.62 18.96
C PHE A 87 -24.16 3.55 19.42
N PHE A 88 -24.42 4.86 19.35
CA PHE A 88 -23.53 5.92 19.78
C PHE A 88 -24.28 6.84 20.74
N ARG A 89 -23.62 7.20 21.85
CA ARG A 89 -24.16 8.12 22.84
C ARG A 89 -23.11 9.11 23.33
N SER A 90 -23.47 10.39 23.34
CA SER A 90 -22.75 11.42 24.10
C SER A 90 -23.41 11.64 25.46
N LEU A 91 -22.63 11.90 26.50
CA LEU A 91 -23.17 12.19 27.83
C LEU A 91 -23.63 13.63 27.99
N THR A 92 -22.95 14.59 27.36
CA THR A 92 -23.30 16.02 27.49
C THR A 92 -23.93 16.62 26.24
N ASP A 93 -23.84 15.93 25.09
CA ASP A 93 -24.47 16.39 23.84
C ASP A 93 -25.79 15.64 23.63
N PRO A 94 -26.81 16.25 22.99
CA PRO A 94 -28.11 15.64 22.77
C PRO A 94 -28.09 14.61 21.62
N ILE A 95 -27.06 13.77 21.55
CA ILE A 95 -26.89 12.75 20.51
C ILE A 95 -26.85 11.37 21.17
N ASP A 96 -27.95 10.64 21.00
CA ASP A 96 -28.09 9.24 21.33
C ASP A 96 -28.78 8.52 20.17
N THR A 97 -28.01 7.72 19.42
CA THR A 97 -28.52 7.02 18.24
C THR A 97 -29.37 5.79 18.59
N ALA A 98 -29.51 5.43 19.87
CA ALA A 98 -30.53 4.47 20.31
C ALA A 98 -31.93 5.12 20.38
N SER A 99 -32.01 6.45 20.45
CA SER A 99 -33.28 7.19 20.52
C SER A 99 -33.70 7.77 19.15
N PRO A 100 -35.01 7.76 18.80
CA PRO A 100 -35.49 8.44 17.59
C PRO A 100 -35.15 9.93 17.55
N GLN A 101 -35.20 10.60 18.71
CA GLN A 101 -34.88 12.03 18.84
C GLN A 101 -33.39 12.28 18.54
N GLY A 102 -32.49 11.50 19.12
CA GLY A 102 -31.05 11.64 18.88
C GLY A 102 -30.64 11.29 17.46
N LYS A 103 -31.30 10.31 16.81
CA LYS A 103 -31.14 10.05 15.38
C LYS A 103 -31.58 11.23 14.52
N PHE A 104 -32.73 11.83 14.82
CA PHE A 104 -33.20 13.02 14.12
C PHE A 104 -32.23 14.19 14.27
N THR A 105 -31.77 14.47 15.50
CA THR A 105 -30.78 15.53 15.75
C THR A 105 -29.49 15.31 14.96
N LEU A 106 -29.00 14.06 14.89
CA LEU A 106 -27.82 13.73 14.11
C LEU A 106 -28.02 13.99 12.60
N GLN A 107 -29.17 13.58 12.06
CA GLN A 107 -29.50 13.80 10.64
C GLN A 107 -29.58 15.29 10.29
N VAL A 108 -30.23 16.09 11.14
CA VAL A 108 -30.30 17.54 10.96
C VAL A 108 -28.90 18.15 10.98
N LEU A 109 -28.05 17.79 11.95
CA LEU A 109 -26.67 18.27 12.01
C LEU A 109 -25.88 17.89 10.75
N GLY A 110 -26.03 16.65 10.27
CA GLY A 110 -25.41 16.17 9.04
C GLY A 110 -25.82 17.01 7.83
N ALA A 111 -27.13 17.22 7.64
CA ALA A 111 -27.67 18.03 6.56
C ALA A 111 -27.19 19.49 6.63
N THR A 112 -27.16 20.09 7.82
CA THR A 112 -26.64 21.46 8.01
C THR A 112 -25.18 21.57 7.61
N ALA A 113 -24.32 20.62 7.99
CA ALA A 113 -22.91 20.68 7.60
C ALA A 113 -22.68 20.45 6.11
N GLU A 114 -23.49 19.60 5.47
CA GLU A 114 -23.45 19.46 4.01
C GLU A 114 -23.87 20.74 3.30
N PHE A 115 -24.93 21.38 3.79
CA PHE A 115 -25.40 22.68 3.30
C PHE A 115 -24.32 23.77 3.45
N GLU A 116 -23.70 23.91 4.62
CA GLU A 116 -22.60 24.86 4.84
C GLU A 116 -21.42 24.61 3.88
N ARG A 117 -21.01 23.35 3.68
CA ARG A 117 -19.96 23.00 2.72
C ARG A 117 -20.35 23.37 1.30
N ALA A 118 -21.60 23.15 0.91
CA ALA A 118 -22.11 23.53 -0.40
C ALA A 118 -22.06 25.05 -0.59
N LEU A 119 -22.52 25.83 0.39
CA LEU A 119 -22.47 27.29 0.37
C LEU A 119 -21.03 27.83 0.29
N ILE A 120 -20.09 27.27 1.06
CA ILE A 120 -18.68 27.67 0.98
C ILE A 120 -18.13 27.41 -0.42
N ARG A 121 -18.43 26.24 -1.01
CA ARG A 121 -18.01 25.89 -2.38
C ARG A 121 -18.62 26.85 -3.41
N GLU A 122 -19.90 27.15 -3.29
CA GLU A 122 -20.60 28.08 -4.18
C GLU A 122 -20.00 29.48 -4.09
N ARG A 123 -19.83 30.02 -2.88
CA ARG A 123 -19.20 31.33 -2.65
C ARG A 123 -17.77 31.37 -3.18
N THR A 124 -17.00 30.30 -3.00
CA THR A 124 -15.63 30.19 -3.53
C THR A 124 -15.64 30.20 -5.06
N LYS A 125 -16.56 29.46 -5.70
CA LYS A 125 -16.69 29.45 -7.16
C LYS A 125 -17.10 30.82 -7.70
N ALA A 126 -18.07 31.48 -7.07
CA ALA A 126 -18.51 32.83 -7.43
C ALA A 126 -17.35 33.84 -7.28
N GLY A 127 -16.61 33.79 -6.17
CA GLY A 127 -15.43 34.63 -5.96
C GLY A 127 -14.32 34.37 -6.98
N LEU A 128 -14.06 33.11 -7.34
CA LEU A 128 -13.11 32.76 -8.40
C LEU A 128 -13.57 33.23 -9.78
N ALA A 129 -14.88 33.18 -10.08
CA ALA A 129 -15.44 33.68 -11.33
C ALA A 129 -15.28 35.21 -11.44
N SER A 130 -15.63 35.94 -10.38
CA SER A 130 -15.43 37.40 -10.29
C SER A 130 -13.95 37.78 -10.39
N ALA A 131 -13.06 37.06 -9.69
CA ALA A 131 -11.62 37.29 -9.80
C ALA A 131 -11.10 37.06 -11.23
N ARG A 132 -11.64 36.07 -11.97
CA ARG A 132 -11.30 35.84 -13.38
C ARG A 132 -11.79 36.95 -14.29
N THR A 133 -13.01 37.48 -14.08
CA THR A 133 -13.50 38.63 -14.86
C THR A 133 -12.68 39.89 -14.61
N GLU A 134 -12.10 40.04 -13.42
CA GLU A 134 -11.13 41.10 -13.07
C GLU A 134 -9.69 40.79 -13.56
N GLY A 135 -9.50 39.73 -14.36
CA GLY A 135 -8.19 39.36 -14.92
C GLY A 135 -7.24 38.67 -13.94
N ARG A 136 -7.66 38.36 -12.71
CA ARG A 136 -6.84 37.60 -11.75
C ARG A 136 -6.85 36.12 -12.10
N ILE A 137 -5.68 35.59 -12.44
CA ILE A 137 -5.47 34.18 -12.75
C ILE A 137 -4.97 33.46 -11.48
N GLY A 138 -5.56 32.31 -11.13
CA GLY A 138 -5.19 31.48 -9.97
C GLY A 138 -4.09 30.43 -10.24
N GLY A 139 -3.38 29.98 -9.20
CA GLY A 139 -2.22 29.07 -9.29
C GLY A 139 -0.87 29.75 -9.01
N ASN A 140 0.25 29.03 -9.12
CA ASN A 140 1.59 29.60 -8.89
C ASN A 140 2.03 30.49 -10.09
N PRO A 141 2.27 31.80 -9.92
CA PRO A 141 2.69 32.68 -11.00
C PRO A 141 3.97 32.22 -11.72
N GLY A 142 4.97 31.73 -10.98
CA GLY A 142 6.22 31.23 -11.55
C GLY A 142 6.02 30.01 -12.44
N LEU A 143 5.05 29.14 -12.14
CA LEU A 143 4.74 28.03 -13.05
C LEU A 143 4.04 28.48 -14.32
N ARG A 144 3.16 29.48 -14.23
CA ARG A 144 2.48 30.02 -15.42
C ARG A 144 3.46 30.72 -16.34
N ALA A 145 4.40 31.46 -15.78
CA ALA A 145 5.49 32.10 -16.51
C ALA A 145 6.56 31.10 -17.00
N ARG A 146 6.43 29.79 -16.69
CA ARG A 146 7.47 28.77 -16.92
C ARG A 146 8.84 29.19 -16.37
N ASP A 147 8.85 29.91 -15.25
CA ASP A 147 10.07 30.34 -14.58
C ASP A 147 10.93 29.10 -14.23
N PRO A 148 12.18 29.03 -14.73
CA PRO A 148 13.10 27.96 -14.42
C PRO A 148 13.31 27.74 -12.92
N ALA A 149 13.30 28.81 -12.11
CA ALA A 149 13.47 28.69 -10.65
C ALA A 149 12.25 28.03 -9.99
N ALA A 150 11.04 28.46 -10.33
CA ALA A 150 9.80 27.83 -9.86
C ALA A 150 9.71 26.35 -10.27
N LEU A 151 10.06 26.02 -11.52
CA LEU A 151 10.09 24.64 -12.00
C LEU A 151 11.12 23.78 -11.27
N ARG A 152 12.34 24.31 -11.03
CA ARG A 152 13.37 23.64 -10.23
C ARG A 152 12.90 23.36 -8.81
N LYS A 153 12.29 24.36 -8.14
CA LYS A 153 11.77 24.22 -6.77
C LYS A 153 10.72 23.10 -6.66
N ILE A 154 9.80 23.01 -7.63
CA ILE A 154 8.80 21.93 -7.65
C ILE A 154 9.43 20.58 -7.95
N ARG A 155 10.39 20.53 -8.88
CA ARG A 155 11.12 19.29 -9.18
C ARG A 155 11.84 18.77 -7.94
N LEU A 156 12.54 19.65 -7.22
CA LEU A 156 13.21 19.33 -5.95
C LEU A 156 12.22 18.84 -4.91
N ALA A 157 11.15 19.59 -4.63
CA ALA A 157 10.13 19.16 -3.65
C ALA A 157 9.48 17.80 -4.00
N ARG A 158 9.25 17.53 -5.29
CA ARG A 158 8.76 16.21 -5.74
C ARG A 158 9.80 15.11 -5.56
N GLN A 159 11.06 15.41 -5.80
CA GLN A 159 12.18 14.49 -5.60
C GLN A 159 12.36 14.18 -4.12
N ASP A 160 12.33 15.19 -3.25
CA ASP A 160 12.44 15.03 -1.79
C ASP A 160 11.31 14.14 -1.26
N GLY A 161 10.05 14.45 -1.59
CA GLY A 161 8.91 13.62 -1.19
C GLY A 161 8.86 12.24 -1.86
N TYR A 162 9.56 12.04 -2.99
CA TYR A 162 9.75 10.71 -3.57
C TYR A 162 10.82 9.92 -2.79
N MET A 163 11.96 10.56 -2.48
CA MET A 163 13.04 9.95 -1.73
C MET A 163 12.62 9.60 -0.31
N GLU A 164 11.88 10.47 0.39
CA GLU A 164 11.34 10.20 1.72
C GLU A 164 10.51 8.91 1.75
N ARG A 165 9.59 8.75 0.78
CA ARG A 165 8.78 7.53 0.64
C ARG A 165 9.59 6.30 0.26
N LEU A 166 10.63 6.45 -0.57
CA LEU A 166 11.52 5.33 -0.90
C LEU A 166 12.33 4.89 0.32
N ASN A 167 12.80 5.85 1.12
CA ASN A 167 13.62 5.60 2.30
C ASN A 167 12.86 4.79 3.36
N GLN A 168 11.54 5.00 3.49
CA GLN A 168 10.68 4.21 4.38
C GLN A 168 10.70 2.69 4.08
N THR A 169 10.95 2.30 2.83
CA THR A 169 11.01 0.88 2.43
C THR A 169 12.41 0.44 2.03
N ALA A 170 13.45 1.25 2.28
CA ALA A 170 14.81 1.00 1.78
C ALA A 170 15.38 -0.34 2.26
N GLN A 171 15.11 -0.69 3.52
CA GLN A 171 15.58 -1.92 4.16
C GLN A 171 15.08 -3.19 3.44
N ASP A 172 13.93 -3.11 2.76
CA ASP A 172 13.28 -4.27 2.14
C ASP A 172 13.89 -4.64 0.77
N TRP A 173 14.54 -3.70 0.08
CA TRP A 173 14.98 -3.93 -1.30
C TRP A 173 16.44 -3.58 -1.56
N VAL A 174 17.02 -2.58 -0.86
CA VAL A 174 18.40 -2.14 -1.08
C VAL A 174 19.42 -3.28 -0.84
N PRO A 175 19.33 -4.06 0.26
CA PRO A 175 20.27 -5.17 0.49
C PRO A 175 20.21 -6.23 -0.61
N HIS A 176 19.01 -6.53 -1.10
CA HIS A 176 18.81 -7.51 -2.18
C HIS A 176 19.42 -7.02 -3.50
N VAL A 177 19.18 -5.76 -3.88
CA VAL A 177 19.77 -5.22 -5.12
C VAL A 177 21.29 -5.21 -5.01
N ARG A 178 21.85 -4.73 -3.89
CA ARG A 178 23.30 -4.70 -3.66
C ARG A 178 23.93 -6.08 -3.74
N ARG A 179 23.26 -7.11 -3.23
CA ARG A 179 23.77 -8.49 -3.24
C ARG A 179 23.64 -9.16 -4.61
N LEU A 180 22.52 -8.98 -5.29
CA LEU A 180 22.18 -9.76 -6.49
C LEU A 180 22.70 -9.12 -7.79
N ARG A 181 22.93 -7.81 -7.80
CA ARG A 181 23.40 -7.08 -8.98
C ARG A 181 24.89 -6.75 -8.87
N PRO A 182 25.65 -6.83 -9.97
CA PRO A 182 25.21 -7.09 -11.35
C PRO A 182 25.09 -8.57 -11.73
N ALA A 183 25.41 -9.52 -10.84
CA ALA A 183 25.49 -10.95 -11.17
C ALA A 183 24.20 -11.52 -11.82
N MET A 184 23.02 -11.09 -11.37
CA MET A 184 21.72 -11.56 -11.88
C MET A 184 21.05 -10.54 -12.80
N ALA A 185 20.20 -11.01 -13.72
CA ALA A 185 19.34 -10.14 -14.52
C ALA A 185 18.25 -9.49 -13.66
N TRP A 186 17.79 -8.30 -14.07
CA TRP A 186 16.75 -7.55 -13.35
C TRP A 186 15.45 -8.33 -13.19
N GLU A 187 15.09 -9.19 -14.16
CA GLU A 187 13.90 -10.04 -14.09
C GLU A 187 13.96 -11.01 -12.90
N ASP A 188 15.12 -11.65 -12.69
CA ASP A 188 15.31 -12.59 -11.59
C ASP A 188 15.35 -11.86 -10.24
N VAL A 189 15.99 -10.70 -10.19
CA VAL A 189 16.01 -9.83 -9.01
C VAL A 189 14.58 -9.41 -8.62
N LEU A 190 13.77 -9.02 -9.60
CA LEU A 190 12.36 -8.69 -9.36
C LEU A 190 11.56 -9.89 -8.85
N ARG A 191 11.79 -11.08 -9.40
CA ARG A 191 11.12 -12.30 -8.95
C ARG A 191 11.42 -12.58 -7.48
N ILE A 192 12.68 -12.46 -7.08
CA ILE A 192 13.11 -12.65 -5.69
C ILE A 192 12.54 -11.57 -4.78
N LEU A 193 12.62 -10.30 -5.18
CA LEU A 193 12.08 -9.17 -4.41
C LEU A 193 10.56 -9.24 -4.22
N ASN A 194 9.83 -9.72 -5.24
CA ASN A 194 8.36 -9.77 -5.21
C ASN A 194 7.81 -11.04 -4.55
N ALA A 195 8.61 -12.10 -4.37
CA ALA A 195 8.16 -13.35 -3.79
C ALA A 195 7.52 -13.21 -2.39
N PRO A 196 8.10 -12.44 -1.44
CA PRO A 196 7.49 -12.25 -0.12
C PRO A 196 6.41 -11.15 -0.08
N LEU A 197 6.19 -10.41 -1.18
CA LEU A 197 5.35 -9.21 -1.18
C LEU A 197 3.92 -9.50 -1.65
N PRO A 198 2.89 -8.92 -0.99
CA PRO A 198 1.52 -8.97 -1.48
C PRO A 198 1.40 -8.21 -2.82
N GLU A 199 0.43 -8.58 -3.66
CA GLU A 199 0.31 -8.07 -5.04
C GLU A 199 0.32 -6.54 -5.12
N ALA A 200 -0.39 -5.88 -4.20
CA ALA A 200 -0.47 -4.41 -4.13
C ALA A 200 0.87 -3.71 -3.89
N ARG A 201 1.89 -4.44 -3.40
CA ARG A 201 3.23 -3.89 -3.07
C ARG A 201 4.32 -4.41 -3.99
N ARG A 202 3.98 -5.21 -5.01
CA ARG A 202 4.98 -5.73 -5.95
C ARG A 202 5.66 -4.62 -6.74
N TRP A 203 6.96 -4.77 -6.92
CA TRP A 203 7.77 -3.92 -7.77
C TRP A 203 7.57 -4.25 -9.24
N THR A 204 7.44 -3.22 -10.06
CA THR A 204 7.68 -3.33 -11.50
C THR A 204 9.13 -3.02 -11.80
N GLN A 205 9.66 -3.55 -12.91
CA GLN A 205 11.05 -3.30 -13.33
C GLN A 205 11.35 -1.80 -13.43
N SER A 206 10.48 -1.04 -14.08
CA SER A 206 10.66 0.40 -14.27
C SER A 206 10.61 1.19 -12.96
N ARG A 207 9.84 0.73 -11.96
CA ARG A 207 9.79 1.37 -10.64
C ARG A 207 11.05 1.05 -9.84
N LEU A 208 11.51 -0.20 -9.85
CA LEU A 208 12.74 -0.60 -9.17
C LEU A 208 13.95 0.11 -9.77
N LEU A 209 14.08 0.12 -11.11
CA LEU A 209 15.17 0.81 -11.80
C LEU A 209 15.20 2.30 -11.48
N ARG A 210 14.05 2.98 -11.41
CA ARG A 210 14.02 4.40 -11.00
C ARG A 210 14.51 4.60 -9.56
N ALA A 211 14.11 3.73 -8.64
CA ALA A 211 14.57 3.80 -7.24
C ALA A 211 16.08 3.53 -7.13
N VAL A 212 16.58 2.50 -7.82
CA VAL A 212 18.00 2.17 -7.87
C VAL A 212 18.82 3.32 -8.44
N ASN A 213 18.40 3.89 -9.59
CA ASN A 213 19.09 5.04 -10.19
C ASN A 213 19.13 6.25 -9.25
N ALA A 214 18.03 6.53 -8.53
CA ALA A 214 18.02 7.60 -7.54
C ALA A 214 19.03 7.35 -6.40
N TYR A 215 19.09 6.11 -5.91
CA TYR A 215 20.03 5.71 -4.86
C TYR A 215 21.49 5.70 -5.31
N VAL A 216 21.76 5.35 -6.57
CA VAL A 216 23.12 5.44 -7.14
C VAL A 216 23.54 6.91 -7.27
N ARG A 217 22.67 7.75 -7.82
CA ARG A 217 22.92 9.19 -7.96
C ARG A 217 23.21 9.86 -6.61
N ASP A 218 22.49 9.46 -5.56
CA ASP A 218 22.63 10.02 -4.21
C ASP A 218 23.69 9.28 -3.36
N GLY A 219 24.41 8.30 -3.93
CA GLY A 219 25.55 7.61 -3.29
C GLY A 219 25.20 6.47 -2.34
N PHE A 220 23.93 6.07 -2.22
CA PHE A 220 23.48 4.97 -1.34
C PHE A 220 23.66 3.56 -1.93
N LEU A 221 23.79 3.46 -3.26
CA LEU A 221 24.12 2.22 -3.96
C LEU A 221 25.33 2.43 -4.88
N PRO A 222 26.21 1.42 -5.02
CA PRO A 222 27.34 1.51 -5.94
C PRO A 222 26.83 1.46 -7.38
N GLU A 223 27.48 2.19 -8.29
CA GLU A 223 27.11 2.24 -9.71
C GLU A 223 27.18 0.86 -10.40
N THR A 224 28.00 -0.05 -9.88
CA THR A 224 28.16 -1.42 -10.36
C THR A 224 26.84 -2.21 -10.44
N VAL A 225 25.83 -1.89 -9.61
CA VAL A 225 24.50 -2.55 -9.66
C VAL A 225 23.75 -2.30 -10.97
N LEU A 226 24.07 -1.21 -11.66
CA LEU A 226 23.50 -0.86 -12.96
C LEU A 226 24.20 -1.58 -14.12
N GLY A 227 25.37 -2.17 -13.87
CA GLY A 227 26.17 -2.88 -14.88
C GLY A 227 25.42 -4.01 -15.57
N ARG A 228 25.75 -4.32 -16.83
CA ARG A 228 25.07 -5.40 -17.57
C ARG A 228 25.19 -6.72 -16.81
N ALA A 229 24.08 -7.45 -16.70
CA ALA A 229 24.13 -8.79 -16.11
C ALA A 229 25.06 -9.69 -16.92
N GLY A 230 25.79 -10.57 -16.22
CA GLY A 230 26.52 -11.65 -16.88
C GLY A 230 25.58 -12.43 -17.80
N ARG A 231 26.13 -12.93 -18.93
CA ARG A 231 25.36 -13.81 -19.81
C ARG A 231 24.86 -14.96 -18.94
N ARG A 232 23.54 -15.14 -18.89
CA ARG A 232 22.92 -16.28 -18.21
C ARG A 232 23.68 -17.52 -18.68
N GLU A 233 24.35 -18.22 -17.76
CA GLU A 233 24.62 -19.65 -17.95
C GLU A 233 23.24 -20.25 -18.16
N THR A 234 22.88 -20.33 -19.44
CA THR A 234 21.70 -21.04 -19.88
C THR A 234 21.83 -22.42 -19.28
N ASP A 235 20.81 -22.84 -18.55
CA ASP A 235 20.76 -24.11 -17.84
C ASP A 235 21.03 -25.26 -18.83
N ASP A 236 22.31 -25.61 -19.00
CA ASP A 236 22.80 -26.60 -19.97
C ASP A 236 22.50 -28.02 -19.47
N ARG A 237 21.85 -28.14 -18.30
CA ARG A 237 21.28 -29.37 -17.75
C ARG A 237 20.37 -30.08 -18.75
N LEU A 238 19.43 -29.37 -19.38
CA LEU A 238 18.47 -30.01 -20.31
C LEU A 238 19.15 -30.50 -21.60
N PRO A 239 20.00 -29.69 -22.28
CA PRO A 239 20.87 -30.19 -23.34
C PRO A 239 21.74 -31.39 -22.92
N ALA A 240 22.34 -31.37 -21.73
CA ALA A 240 23.19 -32.46 -21.23
C ALA A 240 22.41 -33.75 -20.94
N ILE A 241 21.21 -33.66 -20.36
CA ILE A 241 20.34 -34.84 -20.14
C ILE A 241 19.91 -35.43 -21.49
N ILE A 242 19.54 -34.58 -22.44
CA ILE A 242 19.12 -35.03 -23.77
C ILE A 242 20.30 -35.66 -24.53
N ALA A 243 21.49 -35.08 -24.42
CA ALA A 243 22.73 -35.64 -24.95
C ALA A 243 23.04 -37.02 -24.34
N ALA A 244 22.92 -37.17 -23.02
CA ALA A 244 23.13 -38.45 -22.34
C ALA A 244 22.11 -39.52 -22.78
N ILE A 245 20.84 -39.13 -22.98
CA ILE A 245 19.81 -40.05 -23.50
C ILE A 245 20.14 -40.49 -24.94
N LYS A 246 20.56 -39.55 -25.79
CA LYS A 246 20.91 -39.82 -27.20
C LYS A 246 22.20 -40.61 -27.34
N GLY A 247 23.18 -40.38 -26.47
CA GLY A 247 24.43 -41.15 -26.42
C GLY A 247 24.22 -42.58 -25.91
N ALA A 248 23.26 -42.80 -25.00
CA ALA A 248 22.91 -44.14 -24.52
C ALA A 248 22.14 -44.98 -25.55
N ASP A 249 21.42 -44.33 -26.48
CA ASP A 249 20.73 -44.98 -27.59
C ASP A 249 20.73 -44.06 -28.84
N PRO A 250 21.69 -44.25 -29.76
CA PRO A 250 21.83 -43.40 -30.95
C PRO A 250 20.61 -43.41 -31.87
N ASN A 251 19.79 -44.46 -31.84
CA ASN A 251 18.63 -44.61 -32.72
C ASN A 251 17.32 -44.14 -32.07
N ILE A 252 17.35 -43.64 -30.83
CA ILE A 252 16.16 -43.17 -30.13
C ILE A 252 15.47 -42.04 -30.91
N THR A 253 14.14 -42.14 -31.05
CA THR A 253 13.33 -41.13 -31.72
C THR A 253 13.12 -39.91 -30.82
N LEU A 254 12.88 -38.74 -31.44
CA LEU A 254 12.58 -37.51 -30.69
C LEU A 254 11.35 -37.65 -29.79
N GLN A 255 10.36 -38.46 -30.19
CA GLN A 255 9.17 -38.71 -29.37
C GLN A 255 9.48 -39.57 -28.15
N ASP A 256 10.39 -40.53 -28.26
CA ASP A 256 10.75 -41.39 -27.13
C ASP A 256 11.67 -40.66 -26.14
N ILE A 257 12.51 -39.72 -26.62
CA ILE A 257 13.19 -38.77 -25.73
C ILE A 257 12.17 -37.92 -24.95
N CYS A 258 11.12 -37.40 -25.59
CA CYS A 258 10.05 -36.67 -24.89
C CYS A 258 9.43 -37.51 -23.77
N LYS A 259 9.02 -38.76 -24.05
CA LYS A 259 8.43 -39.66 -23.05
C LYS A 259 9.38 -39.93 -21.89
N ARG A 260 10.69 -40.08 -22.17
CA ARG A 260 11.71 -40.34 -21.15
C ARG A 260 11.92 -39.12 -20.24
N LEU A 261 11.94 -37.92 -20.81
CA LEU A 261 12.00 -36.67 -20.04
C LEU A 261 10.75 -36.49 -19.16
N GLU A 262 9.56 -36.82 -19.68
CA GLU A 262 8.31 -36.81 -18.91
C GLU A 262 8.33 -37.83 -17.76
N ALA A 263 8.83 -39.05 -18.02
CA ALA A 263 8.98 -40.10 -17.00
C ALA A 263 9.98 -39.69 -15.89
N MET A 264 11.06 -38.99 -16.25
CA MET A 264 12.02 -38.40 -15.31
C MET A 264 11.47 -37.16 -14.56
N ARG A 265 10.22 -36.75 -14.85
CA ARG A 265 9.56 -35.54 -14.32
C ARG A 265 10.29 -34.25 -14.65
N GLU A 266 11.11 -34.26 -15.71
CA GLU A 266 11.81 -33.07 -16.19
C GLU A 266 10.85 -32.11 -16.87
N ARG A 267 11.00 -30.81 -16.56
CA ARG A 267 10.14 -29.76 -17.12
C ARG A 267 10.76 -29.19 -18.37
N THR A 268 9.91 -28.82 -19.33
CA THR A 268 10.37 -28.08 -20.52
C THR A 268 11.03 -26.76 -20.13
N PRO A 269 11.84 -26.12 -21.00
CA PRO A 269 12.42 -24.79 -20.73
C PRO A 269 11.39 -23.70 -20.38
N ARG A 270 10.12 -23.91 -20.73
CA ARG A 270 8.98 -23.03 -20.40
C ARG A 270 8.14 -23.52 -19.21
N GLY A 271 8.62 -24.50 -18.44
CA GLY A 271 7.98 -25.01 -17.22
C GLY A 271 6.79 -25.97 -17.42
N ARG A 272 6.46 -26.34 -18.66
CA ARG A 272 5.38 -27.30 -18.96
C ARG A 272 5.79 -28.73 -18.63
N THR A 273 4.81 -29.56 -18.26
CA THR A 273 4.96 -31.01 -18.02
C THR A 273 5.13 -31.81 -19.30
N LYS A 274 4.42 -31.41 -20.37
CA LYS A 274 4.37 -32.14 -21.64
C LYS A 274 5.44 -31.64 -22.60
N TRP A 275 6.20 -32.56 -23.18
CA TRP A 275 7.28 -32.31 -24.13
C TRP A 275 6.81 -32.40 -25.58
N GLN A 276 7.44 -31.62 -26.45
CA GLN A 276 7.21 -31.65 -27.89
C GLN A 276 8.52 -32.00 -28.61
N ALA A 277 8.42 -32.81 -29.66
CA ALA A 277 9.59 -33.26 -30.44
C ALA A 277 10.41 -32.07 -31.00
N SER A 278 9.76 -30.97 -31.36
CA SER A 278 10.41 -29.73 -31.80
C SER A 278 11.28 -29.09 -30.71
N SER A 279 10.85 -29.17 -29.45
CA SER A 279 11.61 -28.65 -28.30
C SER A 279 12.83 -29.52 -28.00
N VAL A 280 12.70 -30.84 -28.11
CA VAL A 280 13.83 -31.77 -27.97
C VAL A 280 14.83 -31.60 -29.10
N LYS A 281 14.36 -31.46 -30.36
CA LYS A 281 15.22 -31.21 -31.52
C LYS A 281 16.08 -29.96 -31.35
N MET A 282 15.46 -28.84 -30.94
CA MET A 282 16.18 -27.58 -30.67
C MET A 282 17.24 -27.74 -29.57
N LEU A 283 16.99 -28.57 -28.56
CA LEU A 283 17.94 -28.83 -27.46
C LEU A 283 19.06 -29.81 -27.87
N LEU A 284 18.79 -30.75 -28.79
CA LEU A 284 19.81 -31.60 -29.41
C LEU A 284 20.77 -30.79 -30.29
N GLU A 285 20.25 -29.97 -31.21
CA GLU A 285 21.05 -29.05 -32.04
C GLU A 285 21.89 -28.07 -31.20
N ARG A 286 21.45 -27.83 -29.96
CA ARG A 286 22.17 -27.03 -28.99
C ARG A 286 23.22 -27.86 -28.24
N ALA A 287 22.93 -29.10 -27.88
CA ALA A 287 23.88 -30.02 -27.28
C ALA A 287 25.06 -30.33 -28.23
N GLU A 288 24.78 -30.50 -29.52
CA GLU A 288 25.79 -30.64 -30.59
C GLU A 288 26.71 -29.40 -30.65
N ARG A 289 26.14 -28.20 -30.64
CA ARG A 289 26.93 -26.95 -30.60
C ARG A 289 27.77 -26.78 -29.33
N LEU A 290 27.42 -27.47 -28.24
CA LEU A 290 28.17 -27.50 -26.99
C LEU A 290 29.19 -28.64 -26.94
N GLY A 291 29.27 -29.50 -27.98
CA GLY A 291 30.18 -30.65 -28.02
C GLY A 291 29.80 -31.77 -27.04
N LEU A 292 28.51 -31.86 -26.67
CA LEU A 292 28.01 -32.87 -25.72
C LEU A 292 27.52 -34.15 -26.41
N VAL A 293 27.44 -34.14 -27.74
CA VAL A 293 27.05 -35.27 -28.60
C VAL A 293 28.04 -35.30 -29.75
N ASP A 294 28.61 -36.48 -30.03
CA ASP A 294 29.50 -36.74 -31.16
C ASP A 294 28.71 -36.95 -32.46
#